data_AF-A0A954HHB0-F1
#
_entry.id   AF-A0A954HHB0-F1
#
_cell.length_a   1.000
_cell.length_b   1.000
_cell.length_c   1.000
_cell.angle_alpha   90.00
_cell.angle_beta   90.00
_cell.angle_gamma   90.00
#
_symmetry.space_group_name_H-M   'P 1'
#
loop_
_entity.id
_entity.type
_entity.pdbx_description
1 polymer ?
#
loop_
_entity_poly.entity_id
_entity_poly.type
_entity_poly.pdbx_seq_one_letter_code
_entity_poly.pdbx_strand_id
1 'polypeptide(L)'
;MWFERWFLWYLGGEVPQGESTQLTWELSSRNPFAPCPGWVVVTGIAATWVVLFWYLRRHRKRSDSRVTTLLCGGVAATLFLLMLFQVTLDVGVAGRPPLAILLDVSESMQFEDQLDATSRQAVQDLVEHARASSNSPEASISRLTTAKAVLSQQNGELLDELLDRYQVTLFPFADGIVESHDAATAAPLNAEWNETLEQV
;
A
#
# COMPACT_ATOMS: atom_id res chain seq x y z
N MET A 1 -0.60 -1.34 16.05
CA MET A 1 0.27 -2.43 15.56
C MET A 1 0.05 -3.79 16.26
N TRP A 2 0.43 -4.03 17.53
CA TRP A 2 0.29 -5.40 18.11
C TRP A 2 -1.15 -5.91 18.16
N PHE A 3 -2.10 -5.06 18.56
CA PHE A 3 -3.52 -5.43 18.62
C PHE A 3 -4.09 -5.81 17.25
N GLU A 4 -3.75 -5.07 16.20
CA GLU A 4 -4.25 -5.32 14.85
C GLU A 4 -3.73 -6.66 14.30
N ARG A 5 -2.44 -6.97 14.53
CA ARG A 5 -1.84 -8.26 14.16
C ARG A 5 -2.47 -9.42 14.93
N TRP A 6 -2.71 -9.24 16.24
CA TRP A 6 -3.40 -10.24 17.05
C TRP A 6 -4.85 -10.46 16.57
N PHE A 7 -5.56 -9.39 16.22
CA PHE A 7 -6.94 -9.47 15.75
C PHE A 7 -7.05 -10.15 14.38
N LEU A 8 -6.17 -9.81 13.43
CA LEU A 8 -6.07 -10.51 12.14
C LEU A 8 -5.80 -12.00 12.31
N TRP A 9 -4.82 -12.34 13.15
CA TRP A 9 -4.52 -13.73 13.48
C TRP A 9 -5.74 -14.44 14.10
N TYR A 10 -6.46 -13.79 15.01
CA TYR A 10 -7.67 -14.33 15.62
C TYR A 10 -8.79 -14.57 14.60
N LEU A 11 -8.90 -13.72 13.58
CA LEU A 11 -9.84 -13.89 12.46
C LEU A 11 -9.37 -14.94 11.44
N GLY A 12 -8.20 -15.56 11.63
CA GLY A 12 -7.62 -16.52 10.69
C GLY A 12 -7.02 -15.88 9.44
N GLY A 13 -6.80 -14.57 9.44
CA GLY A 13 -6.12 -13.85 8.37
C GLY A 13 -4.60 -14.05 8.43
N GLU A 14 -3.97 -14.08 7.27
CA GLU A 14 -2.51 -14.09 7.19
C GLU A 14 -1.96 -12.74 7.65
N VAL A 15 -1.04 -12.77 8.61
CA VAL A 15 -0.35 -11.56 9.07
C VAL A 15 0.73 -11.26 8.03
N PRO A 16 0.64 -10.15 7.27
CA PRO A 16 1.64 -9.83 6.27
C PRO A 16 3.01 -9.69 6.95
N GLN A 17 4.00 -10.40 6.42
CA GLN A 17 5.39 -10.28 6.85
C GLN A 17 6.05 -9.23 5.95
N GLY A 18 5.82 -7.95 6.25
CA GLY A 18 6.42 -6.83 5.54
C GLY A 18 6.35 -5.55 6.38
N GLU A 19 7.41 -4.74 6.35
CA GLU A 19 7.54 -3.51 7.16
C GLU A 19 6.57 -2.39 6.75
N SER A 20 5.92 -2.49 5.59
CA SER A 20 5.17 -1.38 4.99
C SER A 20 3.70 -1.65 4.72
N THR A 21 3.13 -2.68 5.33
CA THR A 21 1.74 -3.06 5.06
C THR A 21 0.77 -2.24 5.90
N GLN A 22 -0.06 -1.42 5.25
CA GLN A 22 -1.12 -0.66 5.92
C GLN A 22 -2.39 -1.52 5.97
N LEU A 23 -2.99 -1.60 7.15
CA LEU A 23 -4.28 -2.26 7.32
C LEU A 23 -5.39 -1.26 7.07
N THR A 24 -6.16 -1.51 6.02
CA THR A 24 -7.38 -0.74 5.74
C THR A 24 -8.57 -1.47 6.35
N TRP A 25 -9.33 -0.74 7.14
CA TRP A 25 -10.56 -1.23 7.75
C TRP A 25 -11.71 -0.59 7.02
N GLU A 26 -12.44 -1.36 6.22
CA GLU A 26 -13.62 -0.87 5.53
C GLU A 26 -14.85 -1.59 6.06
N LEU A 27 -15.77 -0.82 6.65
CA LEU A 27 -17.04 -1.37 7.08
C LEU A 27 -18.00 -1.32 5.89
N SER A 28 -18.17 -2.45 5.21
CA SER A 28 -19.12 -2.59 4.12
C SER A 28 -20.44 -3.18 4.64
N SER A 29 -21.56 -2.63 4.20
CA SER A 29 -22.89 -3.19 4.50
C SER A 29 -23.61 -3.49 3.20
N ARG A 30 -23.82 -4.76 2.90
CA ARG A 30 -24.64 -5.17 1.78
C ARG A 30 -26.10 -5.25 2.26
N ASN A 31 -26.75 -4.11 2.44
CA ASN A 31 -28.10 -4.08 3.01
C ASN A 31 -29.13 -4.66 2.00
N PRO A 32 -29.73 -5.83 2.26
CA PRO A 32 -30.76 -6.40 1.38
C PRO A 32 -32.10 -5.63 1.47
N PHE A 33 -32.25 -4.78 2.49
CA PHE A 33 -33.46 -3.99 2.77
C PHE A 33 -33.30 -2.52 2.36
N ALA A 34 -32.67 -2.24 1.22
CA ALA A 34 -32.64 -0.88 0.67
C ALA A 34 -34.08 -0.31 0.60
N PRO A 35 -34.36 0.90 1.14
CA PRO A 35 -33.43 1.99 1.40
C PRO A 35 -33.22 2.27 2.91
N CYS A 36 -33.11 1.26 3.78
CA CYS A 36 -32.77 1.54 5.17
C CYS A 36 -31.33 2.11 5.26
N PRO A 37 -31.15 3.36 5.73
CA PRO A 37 -29.81 3.95 5.83
C PRO A 37 -28.99 3.28 6.94
N GLY A 38 -27.67 3.18 6.77
CA GLY A 38 -26.78 2.54 7.75
C GLY A 38 -26.86 3.13 9.17
N TRP A 39 -27.29 4.39 9.32
CA TRP A 39 -27.50 5.02 10.63
C TRP A 39 -28.57 4.32 11.49
N VAL A 40 -29.51 3.58 10.88
CA VAL A 40 -30.55 2.83 11.62
C VAL A 40 -29.93 1.70 12.43
N VAL A 41 -28.93 1.01 11.89
CA VAL A 41 -28.21 -0.06 12.59
C VAL A 41 -27.43 0.53 13.76
N VAL A 42 -26.71 1.63 13.52
CA VAL A 42 -25.93 2.32 14.54
C VAL A 42 -26.82 2.81 15.68
N THR A 43 -27.97 3.41 15.37
CA THR A 43 -28.92 3.89 16.39
C THR A 43 -29.59 2.72 17.14
N GLY A 44 -29.89 1.60 16.47
CA GLY A 44 -30.42 0.40 17.12
C GLY A 44 -29.44 -0.24 18.11
N ILE A 45 -28.17 -0.36 17.73
CA ILE A 45 -27.10 -0.83 18.61
C ILE A 45 -26.92 0.15 19.77
N ALA A 46 -26.82 1.46 19.50
CA ALA A 46 -26.68 2.48 20.53
C ALA A 46 -27.84 2.47 21.54
N ALA A 47 -29.09 2.37 21.06
CA ALA A 47 -30.27 2.29 21.92
C ALA A 47 -30.22 1.05 22.84
N THR A 48 -29.82 -0.11 22.31
CA THR A 48 -29.66 -1.35 23.09
C THR A 48 -28.65 -1.15 24.23
N TRP A 49 -27.49 -0.56 23.93
CA TRP A 49 -26.46 -0.27 24.93
C TRP A 49 -26.86 0.80 25.94
N VAL A 50 -27.60 1.84 25.52
CA VAL A 50 -28.12 2.88 26.43
C VAL A 50 -29.09 2.28 27.43
N VAL A 51 -30.03 1.44 26.98
CA VAL A 51 -30.98 0.74 27.85
C VAL A 51 -30.23 -0.18 28.82
N LEU A 52 -29.26 -0.95 28.34
CA LEU A 52 -28.44 -1.83 29.16
C LEU A 52 -27.64 -1.04 30.21
N PHE A 53 -26.98 0.05 29.80
CA PHE A 53 -26.20 0.91 30.68
C PHE A 53 -27.07 1.56 31.75
N TRP A 54 -28.23 2.09 31.37
CA TRP A 54 -29.17 2.69 32.30
C TRP A 54 -29.66 1.66 33.33
N TYR A 55 -29.98 0.45 32.88
CA TYR A 55 -30.36 -0.66 33.75
C TYR A 55 -29.24 -1.04 34.72
N LEU A 56 -28.01 -1.24 34.22
CA LEU A 56 -26.85 -1.59 35.04
C LEU A 56 -26.53 -0.52 36.09
N ARG A 57 -26.65 0.76 35.71
CA ARG A 57 -26.44 1.88 36.63
C ARG A 57 -27.49 1.90 37.73
N ARG A 58 -28.76 1.59 37.42
CA ARG A 58 -29.87 1.54 38.38
C ARG A 58 -29.74 0.36 39.36
N HIS A 59 -29.21 -0.78 38.91
CA HIS A 59 -29.18 -2.03 39.66
C HIS A 59 -27.81 -2.42 40.24
N ARG A 60 -26.86 -1.48 40.27
CA ARG A 60 -25.44 -1.68 40.65
C ARG A 60 -25.17 -2.34 42.02
N LYS A 61 -26.14 -2.36 42.94
CA LYS A 61 -26.00 -2.96 44.28
C LYS A 61 -26.51 -4.41 44.39
N ARG A 62 -27.12 -4.96 43.34
CA ARG A 62 -27.66 -6.32 43.34
C ARG A 62 -26.86 -7.17 42.36
N SER A 63 -25.95 -7.99 42.91
CA SER A 63 -25.28 -9.06 42.17
C SER A 63 -26.32 -10.15 41.91
N ASP A 64 -27.11 -9.96 40.86
CA ASP A 64 -28.23 -10.82 40.51
C ASP A 64 -27.96 -11.41 39.12
N SER A 65 -28.18 -12.71 38.94
CA SER A 65 -27.96 -13.44 37.68
C SER A 65 -28.73 -12.83 36.50
N ARG A 66 -29.73 -11.99 36.79
CA ARG A 66 -30.47 -11.17 35.84
C ARG A 66 -29.59 -10.19 35.07
N VAL A 67 -28.53 -9.66 35.70
CA VAL A 67 -27.58 -8.76 35.06
C VAL A 67 -26.80 -9.49 33.97
N THR A 68 -26.34 -10.71 34.26
CA THR A 68 -25.66 -11.57 33.27
C THR A 68 -26.59 -11.96 32.12
N THR A 69 -27.87 -12.27 32.39
CA THR A 69 -28.85 -12.57 31.34
C THR A 69 -29.11 -11.36 30.44
N LEU A 70 -29.20 -10.15 31.00
CA LEU A 70 -29.40 -8.92 30.23
C LEU A 70 -28.19 -8.54 29.38
N LEU A 71 -26.97 -8.71 29.91
CA LEU A 71 -25.74 -8.56 29.13
C LEU A 71 -25.70 -9.55 27.96
N CYS A 72 -25.97 -10.83 28.23
CA CYS A 72 -26.01 -11.85 27.19
C CYS A 72 -27.09 -11.55 26.14
N GLY A 73 -28.26 -11.06 26.57
CA GLY A 73 -29.34 -10.65 25.69
C GLY A 73 -29.00 -9.42 24.83
N GLY A 74 -28.34 -8.41 25.41
CA GLY A 74 -27.88 -7.23 24.66
C GLY A 74 -26.80 -7.57 23.62
N VAL A 75 -25.87 -8.45 23.97
CA VAL A 75 -24.87 -8.98 23.03
C VAL A 75 -25.56 -9.79 21.92
N ALA A 76 -26.49 -10.69 22.27
CA ALA A 76 -27.23 -11.48 21.28
C ALA A 76 -28.08 -10.60 20.35
N ALA A 77 -28.75 -9.57 20.88
CA ALA A 77 -29.51 -8.61 20.09
C ALA A 77 -28.60 -7.81 19.14
N THR A 78 -27.44 -7.37 19.61
CA THR A 78 -26.43 -6.69 18.78
C THR A 78 -25.94 -7.60 17.66
N LEU A 79 -25.59 -8.85 17.97
CA LEU A 79 -25.16 -9.84 16.98
C LEU A 79 -26.28 -10.11 15.96
N PHE A 80 -27.52 -10.24 16.42
CA PHE A 80 -28.68 -10.44 15.56
C PHE A 80 -28.87 -9.25 14.60
N LEU A 81 -28.75 -8.01 15.09
CA LEU A 81 -28.77 -6.80 14.26
C LEU A 81 -27.64 -6.79 13.23
N LEU A 82 -26.41 -7.13 13.61
CA LEU A 82 -25.28 -7.21 12.69
C LEU A 82 -25.49 -8.27 11.59
N MET A 83 -26.01 -9.44 11.96
CA MET A 83 -26.33 -10.51 11.00
C MET A 83 -27.47 -10.12 10.06
N LEU A 84 -28.53 -9.48 10.58
CA LEU A 84 -29.68 -9.07 9.78
C LEU A 84 -29.30 -8.07 8.69
N PHE A 85 -28.37 -7.17 8.99
CA PHE A 85 -27.89 -6.14 8.06
C PHE A 85 -26.67 -6.56 7.24
N GLN A 86 -26.23 -7.81 7.36
CA GLN A 86 -25.06 -8.36 6.67
C GLN A 86 -23.86 -7.40 6.76
N VAL A 87 -23.60 -6.90 7.98
CA VAL A 87 -22.47 -6.01 8.21
C VAL A 87 -21.19 -6.84 8.09
N THR A 88 -20.39 -6.54 7.08
CA THR A 88 -19.11 -7.18 6.83
C THR A 88 -18.00 -6.19 7.16
N LEU A 89 -17.11 -6.58 8.05
CA LEU A 89 -15.86 -5.87 8.26
C LEU A 89 -14.86 -6.41 7.23
N ASP A 90 -14.57 -5.62 6.21
CA ASP A 90 -13.53 -5.94 5.25
C ASP A 90 -12.20 -5.45 5.82
N VAL A 91 -11.23 -6.37 5.89
CA VAL A 91 -9.89 -6.08 6.39
C VAL A 91 -8.95 -6.23 5.20
N GLY A 92 -8.68 -5.10 4.57
CA GLY A 92 -7.77 -5.01 3.45
C GLY A 92 -6.32 -4.96 3.93
N VAL A 93 -5.49 -5.78 3.32
CA VAL A 93 -4.05 -5.67 3.42
C VAL A 93 -3.61 -4.77 2.26
N ALA A 94 -3.52 -3.47 2.51
CA ALA A 94 -3.03 -2.53 1.50
C ALA A 94 -1.49 -2.52 1.56
N GLY A 95 -0.86 -3.06 0.51
CA GLY A 95 0.56 -2.84 0.28
C GLY A 95 0.87 -1.37 -0.01
N ARG A 96 2.15 -1.03 -0.17
CA ARG A 96 2.55 0.25 -0.75
C ARG A 96 1.88 0.41 -2.11
N PRO A 97 1.34 1.58 -2.47
CA PRO A 97 0.78 1.80 -3.80
C PRO A 97 1.82 1.47 -4.88
N PRO A 98 1.43 0.77 -5.95
CA PRO A 98 2.36 0.44 -7.02
C PRO A 98 2.77 1.70 -7.78
N LEU A 99 4.06 1.83 -8.11
CA LEU A 99 4.61 2.89 -8.94
C LEU A 99 5.42 2.27 -10.08
N ALA A 100 4.96 2.45 -11.31
CA ALA A 100 5.69 2.04 -12.50
C ALA A 100 6.55 3.19 -13.02
N ILE A 101 7.87 2.99 -13.09
CA ILE A 101 8.82 3.92 -13.74
C ILE A 101 9.11 3.35 -15.12
N LEU A 102 8.62 4.04 -16.16
CA LEU A 102 8.87 3.68 -17.54
C LEU A 102 10.15 4.39 -18.00
N LEU A 103 11.18 3.61 -18.34
CA LEU A 103 12.47 4.13 -18.83
C LEU A 103 12.60 3.86 -20.32
N ASP A 104 12.63 4.92 -21.12
CA ASP A 104 12.90 4.80 -22.55
C ASP A 104 14.37 4.37 -22.74
N VAL A 105 14.58 3.25 -23.41
CA VAL A 105 15.89 2.68 -23.79
C VAL A 105 16.02 2.54 -25.31
N SER A 106 15.20 3.26 -26.07
CA SER A 106 15.29 3.34 -27.53
C SER A 106 16.65 3.86 -27.99
N GLU A 107 17.01 3.62 -29.26
CA GLU A 107 18.24 4.17 -29.84
C GLU A 107 18.29 5.70 -29.72
N SER A 108 17.14 6.37 -29.71
CA SER A 108 17.03 7.83 -29.54
C SER A 108 17.59 8.33 -28.19
N MET A 109 17.68 7.45 -27.19
CA MET A 109 18.20 7.74 -25.86
C MET A 109 19.73 7.62 -25.77
N GLN A 110 20.39 7.06 -26.78
CA GLN A 110 21.85 6.97 -26.84
C GLN A 110 22.50 8.27 -27.32
N PHE A 111 21.72 9.17 -27.93
CA PHE A 111 22.24 10.45 -28.44
C PHE A 111 22.47 11.46 -27.32
N GLU A 112 23.45 12.34 -27.53
CA GLU A 112 23.71 13.48 -26.66
C GLU A 112 22.81 14.66 -27.04
N ASP A 113 22.24 15.33 -26.04
CA ASP A 113 21.45 16.53 -26.29
C ASP A 113 22.32 17.75 -26.58
N GLN A 114 21.85 18.59 -27.51
CA GLN A 114 22.44 19.90 -27.78
C GLN A 114 22.01 20.89 -26.69
N LEU A 115 22.67 20.79 -25.53
CA LEU A 115 22.51 21.70 -24.41
C LEU A 115 23.41 22.93 -24.56
N ASP A 116 22.99 24.04 -23.95
CA ASP A 116 23.88 25.19 -23.76
C ASP A 116 25.02 24.85 -22.79
N ALA A 117 26.05 25.70 -22.74
CA ALA A 117 27.24 25.41 -21.94
C ALA A 117 26.93 25.21 -20.44
N THR A 118 25.99 25.99 -19.91
CA THR A 118 25.58 25.93 -18.51
C THR A 118 24.87 24.62 -18.19
N SER A 119 23.88 24.22 -19.00
CA SER A 119 23.14 22.98 -18.75
C SER A 119 24.00 21.74 -19.02
N ARG A 120 24.89 21.80 -20.02
CA ARG A 120 25.86 20.71 -20.27
C ARG A 120 26.75 20.47 -19.05
N GLN A 121 27.27 21.54 -18.43
CA GLN A 121 28.09 21.40 -17.24
C GLN A 121 27.30 20.77 -16.08
N ALA A 122 26.07 21.23 -15.84
CA ALA A 122 25.23 20.67 -14.78
C ALA A 122 24.92 19.17 -14.98
N VAL A 123 24.64 18.75 -16.22
CA VAL A 123 24.41 17.34 -16.56
C VAL A 123 25.71 16.54 -16.41
N GLN A 124 26.84 17.07 -16.84
CA GLN A 124 28.13 16.42 -16.69
C GLN A 124 28.47 16.21 -15.21
N ASP A 125 28.29 17.25 -14.37
CA ASP A 125 28.51 17.16 -12.93
C ASP A 125 27.59 16.08 -12.32
N LEU A 126 26.31 16.05 -12.70
CA LEU A 126 25.35 15.04 -12.24
C LEU A 126 25.79 13.61 -12.59
N VAL A 127 26.19 13.38 -13.84
CA VAL A 127 26.64 12.08 -14.34
C VAL A 127 27.96 11.66 -13.67
N GLU A 128 28.89 12.58 -13.47
CA GLU A 128 30.15 12.30 -12.77
C GLU A 128 29.91 11.91 -11.30
N HIS A 129 29.00 12.57 -10.60
CA HIS A 129 28.61 12.17 -9.24
C HIS A 129 27.97 10.78 -9.22
N ALA A 130 27.06 10.50 -10.16
CA ALA A 130 26.44 9.17 -10.25
C ALA A 130 27.46 8.06 -10.57
N ARG A 131 28.46 8.33 -11.42
CA ARG A 131 29.55 7.39 -11.72
C ARG A 131 30.44 7.11 -10.51
N ALA A 132 30.74 8.14 -9.72
CA ALA A 132 31.55 7.99 -8.51
C ALA A 132 30.90 7.06 -7.48
N SER A 133 29.56 7.04 -7.43
CA SER A 133 28.81 6.14 -6.55
C SER A 133 28.66 4.72 -7.12
N SER A 134 28.54 4.56 -8.44
CA SER A 134 28.13 3.31 -9.10
C SER A 134 29.24 2.41 -9.66
N ASN A 135 30.52 2.81 -9.54
CA ASN A 135 31.66 2.11 -10.18
C ASN A 135 31.49 1.79 -11.68
N SER A 136 30.56 2.45 -12.38
CA SER A 136 30.22 2.11 -13.76
C SER A 136 31.06 2.91 -14.77
N PRO A 137 31.76 2.26 -15.73
CA PRO A 137 32.66 2.91 -16.68
C PRO A 137 31.96 3.48 -17.93
N GLU A 138 30.64 3.69 -17.92
CA GLU A 138 29.88 4.21 -19.08
C GLU A 138 30.46 5.56 -19.54
N ALA A 139 30.97 5.64 -20.78
CA ALA A 139 31.86 6.72 -21.21
C ALA A 139 31.17 7.98 -21.79
N SER A 140 29.93 7.90 -22.27
CA SER A 140 29.24 9.00 -22.98
C SER A 140 28.14 9.67 -22.15
N ILE A 141 27.86 10.97 -22.41
CA ILE A 141 26.77 11.73 -21.78
C ILE A 141 25.53 11.63 -22.69
N SER A 142 24.91 10.45 -22.69
CA SER A 142 23.66 10.20 -23.41
C SER A 142 22.43 10.64 -22.60
N ARG A 143 21.26 10.73 -23.25
CA ARG A 143 19.98 10.92 -22.55
C ARG A 143 19.72 9.80 -21.54
N LEU A 144 20.04 8.56 -21.89
CA LEU A 144 19.87 7.41 -21.01
C LEU A 144 20.73 7.52 -19.75
N THR A 145 22.02 7.85 -19.90
CA THR A 145 22.91 8.04 -18.74
C THR A 145 22.48 9.22 -17.88
N THR A 146 21.94 10.28 -18.50
CA THR A 146 21.39 11.42 -17.78
C THR A 146 20.14 11.04 -16.99
N ALA A 147 19.22 10.28 -17.59
CA ALA A 147 18.02 9.79 -16.91
C ALA A 147 18.37 8.88 -15.72
N LYS A 148 19.33 7.96 -15.88
CA LYS A 148 19.86 7.14 -14.79
C LYS A 148 20.46 8.01 -13.69
N ALA A 149 21.28 9.02 -14.05
CA ALA A 149 21.92 9.92 -13.09
C ALA A 149 20.92 10.79 -12.31
N VAL A 150 19.80 11.19 -12.93
CA VAL A 150 18.69 11.88 -12.25
C VAL A 150 18.00 10.94 -11.26
N LEU A 151 17.74 9.69 -11.64
CA LEU A 151 17.13 8.70 -10.75
C LEU A 151 18.04 8.34 -9.56
N SER A 152 19.36 8.37 -9.75
CA SER A 152 20.37 8.11 -8.72
C SER A 152 20.91 9.36 -8.03
N GLN A 153 20.31 10.54 -8.25
CA GLN A 153 20.79 11.79 -7.68
C GLN A 153 20.79 11.73 -6.14
N GLN A 154 21.75 12.40 -5.49
CA GLN A 154 21.90 12.42 -4.02
C GLN A 154 22.06 11.01 -3.42
N ASN A 155 22.90 10.17 -4.04
CA ASN A 155 23.09 8.77 -3.65
C ASN A 155 21.79 7.93 -3.69
N GLY A 156 20.88 8.27 -4.60
CA GLY A 156 19.60 7.58 -4.71
C GLY A 156 18.55 8.02 -3.69
N GLU A 157 18.71 9.15 -2.99
CA GLU A 157 17.73 9.64 -2.01
C GLU A 157 16.29 9.72 -2.58
N LEU A 158 16.14 10.13 -3.84
CA LEU A 158 14.85 10.12 -4.52
C LEU A 158 14.30 8.69 -4.67
N LEU A 159 15.15 7.76 -5.11
CA LEU A 159 14.75 6.37 -5.28
C LEU A 159 14.43 5.71 -3.93
N ASP A 160 15.18 6.03 -2.88
CA ASP A 160 14.93 5.58 -1.51
C ASP A 160 13.61 6.14 -0.97
N GLU A 161 13.32 7.43 -1.20
CA GLU A 161 12.03 8.03 -0.83
C GLU A 161 10.87 7.37 -1.57
N LEU A 162 11.06 7.07 -2.86
CA LEU A 162 10.07 6.36 -3.67
C LEU A 162 9.90 4.91 -3.21
N LEU A 163 10.98 4.19 -2.92
CA LEU A 163 10.94 2.82 -2.42
C LEU A 163 10.30 2.75 -1.04
N ASP A 164 10.47 3.77 -0.20
CA ASP A 164 9.84 3.83 1.13
C ASP A 164 8.33 4.07 1.06
N ARG A 165 7.85 4.78 0.04
CA ARG A 165 6.42 5.11 -0.11
C ARG A 165 5.65 4.19 -1.05
N TYR A 166 6.32 3.64 -2.07
CA TYR A 166 5.71 2.94 -3.19
C TYR A 166 6.32 1.56 -3.39
N GLN A 167 5.55 0.67 -4.03
CA GLN A 167 6.11 -0.53 -4.63
C GLN A 167 6.61 -0.18 -6.04
N VAL A 168 7.87 0.28 -6.10
CA VAL A 168 8.47 0.76 -7.35
C VAL A 168 8.81 -0.44 -8.26
N THR A 169 8.42 -0.36 -9.54
CA THR A 169 8.82 -1.31 -10.58
C THR A 169 9.34 -0.52 -11.78
N LEU A 170 10.53 -0.86 -12.26
CA LEU A 170 11.16 -0.16 -13.39
C LEU A 170 10.98 -0.98 -14.67
N PHE A 171 10.45 -0.34 -15.71
CA PHE A 171 10.12 -0.96 -16.99
C PHE A 171 10.91 -0.28 -18.11
N PRO A 172 11.98 -0.90 -18.63
CA PRO A 172 12.65 -0.41 -19.82
C PRO A 172 11.77 -0.64 -21.06
N PHE A 173 11.67 0.34 -21.96
CA PHE A 173 10.95 0.21 -23.23
C PHE A 173 11.73 0.86 -24.38
N ALA A 174 11.80 0.21 -25.56
CA ALA A 174 12.61 0.68 -26.70
C ALA A 174 11.77 0.96 -27.96
N ASP A 175 10.92 0.01 -28.37
CA ASP A 175 10.07 0.14 -29.57
C ASP A 175 8.78 -0.66 -29.38
N GLY A 176 7.69 0.07 -29.08
CA GLY A 176 6.38 -0.52 -28.82
C GLY A 176 6.30 -1.24 -27.47
N ILE A 177 5.21 -1.01 -26.75
CA ILE A 177 4.82 -1.90 -25.67
C ILE A 177 4.39 -3.19 -26.36
N VAL A 178 5.27 -4.19 -26.43
CA VAL A 178 4.82 -5.56 -26.67
C VAL A 178 3.98 -5.89 -25.44
N GLU A 179 2.66 -5.82 -25.59
CA GLU A 179 1.70 -6.16 -24.57
C GLU A 179 1.89 -7.64 -24.22
N SER A 180 2.80 -7.94 -23.29
CA SER A 180 2.99 -9.29 -22.80
C SER A 180 1.82 -9.58 -21.86
N HIS A 181 0.77 -10.19 -22.40
CA HIS A 181 -0.40 -10.63 -21.64
C HIS A 181 -0.07 -11.71 -20.58
N ASP A 182 1.17 -12.19 -20.54
CA ASP A 182 1.68 -13.12 -19.55
C ASP A 182 2.62 -12.43 -18.56
N ALA A 183 2.08 -12.06 -17.39
CA ALA A 183 2.84 -11.56 -16.24
C ALA A 183 3.93 -12.54 -15.74
N ALA A 184 3.88 -13.81 -16.17
CA ALA A 184 4.88 -14.83 -15.86
C ALA A 184 6.20 -14.66 -16.64
N THR A 185 6.19 -13.94 -17.76
CA THR A 185 7.36 -13.77 -18.64
C THR A 185 8.16 -12.50 -18.34
N ALA A 186 7.64 -11.60 -17.49
CA ALA A 186 8.37 -10.43 -16.99
C ALA A 186 9.28 -10.75 -15.79
N ALA A 187 9.09 -11.90 -15.13
CA ALA A 187 9.88 -12.34 -13.98
C ALA A 187 11.39 -12.55 -14.25
N PRO A 188 11.86 -13.08 -15.41
CA PRO A 188 13.29 -13.30 -15.63
C PRO A 188 14.10 -12.03 -15.90
N LEU A 189 13.49 -10.95 -16.40
CA LEU A 189 14.20 -9.67 -16.62
C LEU A 189 14.49 -8.94 -15.30
N ASN A 190 13.61 -9.09 -14.30
CA ASN A 190 13.82 -8.48 -12.99
C ASN A 190 14.99 -9.11 -12.22
N ALA A 191 15.33 -10.39 -12.47
CA ALA A 191 16.47 -11.04 -11.83
C ALA A 191 17.81 -10.53 -12.40
N GLU A 192 17.89 -10.36 -13.72
CA GLU A 192 19.08 -9.87 -14.41
C GLU A 192 19.33 -8.38 -14.11
N TRP A 193 18.26 -7.57 -14.03
CA TRP A 193 18.38 -6.18 -13.60
C TRP A 193 18.62 -6.00 -12.09
N ASN A 194 18.07 -6.86 -11.22
CA ASN A 194 18.42 -6.83 -9.80
C ASN A 194 19.90 -7.19 -9.56
N GLU A 195 20.47 -8.15 -10.30
CA GLU A 195 21.92 -8.40 -10.26
C GLU A 195 22.74 -7.21 -10.78
N THR A 196 22.21 -6.45 -11.75
CA THR A 196 22.87 -5.27 -12.30
C THR A 196 22.75 -4.05 -11.37
N LEU A 197 21.68 -3.94 -10.60
CA LEU A 197 21.47 -2.88 -9.60
C LEU A 197 22.15 -3.17 -8.26
N GLU A 198 22.38 -4.43 -7.88
CA GLU A 198 23.22 -4.77 -6.71
C GLU A 198 24.71 -4.48 -6.93
N GLN A 199 25.13 -4.24 -8.17
CA GLN A 199 26.49 -3.86 -8.54
C GLN A 199 26.70 -2.33 -8.69
N VAL A 200 25.63 -1.55 -8.53
CA VAL A 200 25.64 -0.07 -8.51
C VAL A 200 25.60 0.40 -7.06
#